data_AF-A0A661SVN8-F1
#
_entry.id   AF-A0A661SVN8-F1
#
_cell.length_a   1.000
_cell.length_b   1.000
_cell.length_c   1.000
_cell.angle_alpha   90.00
_cell.angle_beta   90.00
_cell.angle_gamma   90.00
#
_symmetry.space_group_name_H-M   'P 1'
#
loop_
_entity.id
_entity.type
_entity.pdbx_description
1 polymer ?
#
loop_
_entity_poly.entity_id
_entity_poly.type
_entity_poly.pdbx_seq_one_letter_code
_entity_poly.pdbx_strand_id
1 'polypeptide(L)'
;MTQHAYRSWLWEKLGERCVESLKNHGFDARFVPDSGAALSLVLEMTRGLESFGFGGSDTTRTIGIPEALEARGKTVYDHWREGLSRDEDLDL
;
A
#
# COMPACT_ATOMS: atom_id res chain seq x y z
N MET A 1 1.11 8.93 31.69
CA MET A 1 0.64 8.46 30.37
C MET A 1 0.14 7.03 30.53
N THR A 2 -0.96 6.65 29.88
CA THR A 2 -1.46 5.28 29.91
C THR A 2 -0.54 4.36 29.09
N GLN A 3 -0.51 3.06 29.40
CA GLN A 3 0.33 2.08 28.68
C GLN A 3 0.09 2.09 27.16
N HIS A 4 -1.15 2.29 26.75
CA HIS A 4 -1.53 2.42 25.33
C HIS A 4 -0.95 3.69 24.68
N ALA A 5 -1.06 4.85 25.33
CA ALA A 5 -0.54 6.11 24.80
C ALA A 5 0.99 6.07 24.59
N TYR A 6 1.71 5.43 25.52
CA TYR A 6 3.16 5.26 25.39
C TYR A 6 3.54 4.39 24.19
N ARG A 7 2.83 3.28 23.97
CA ARG A 7 3.10 2.36 22.84
C ARG A 7 2.85 3.04 21.49
N SER A 8 1.75 3.76 21.36
CA SER A 8 1.43 4.50 20.13
C SER A 8 2.51 5.54 19.81
N TRP A 9 2.91 6.33 20.81
CA TRP A 9 4.01 7.29 20.66
C TRP A 9 5.32 6.62 20.23
N LEU A 10 5.68 5.50 20.87
CA LEU A 10 6.90 4.78 20.53
C LEU A 10 6.87 4.25 19.09
N TRP A 11 5.75 3.69 18.65
CA TRP A 11 5.59 3.20 17.28
C TRP A 11 5.65 4.31 16.23
N GLU A 12 5.06 5.46 16.53
CA GLU A 12 5.18 6.66 15.68
C GLU A 12 6.65 7.06 15.53
N LYS A 13 7.40 7.18 16.63
CA LYS A 13 8.83 7.54 16.59
C LYS A 13 9.69 6.51 15.87
N LEU A 14 9.36 5.22 15.98
CA LEU A 14 10.04 4.18 15.21
C LEU A 14 9.74 4.29 13.71
N GLY A 15 8.48 4.57 13.35
CA GLY A 15 8.05 4.77 11.96
C GLY A 15 8.71 5.99 11.32
N GLU A 16 8.73 7.14 12.01
CA GLU A 16 9.41 8.36 11.58
C GLU A 16 10.89 8.08 11.26
N ARG A 17 11.61 7.44 12.20
CA ARG A 17 13.03 7.09 12.01
C ARG A 17 13.25 6.12 10.83
N CYS A 18 12.35 5.16 10.64
CA CYS A 18 12.40 4.24 9.51
C CYS A 18 12.28 5.00 8.18
N VAL A 19 11.31 5.92 8.08
CA VAL A 19 11.09 6.75 6.90
C VAL A 19 12.30 7.63 6.59
N GLU A 20 12.90 8.26 7.60
CA GLU A 20 14.13 9.04 7.42
C GLU A 20 15.26 8.19 6.86
N SER A 21 15.45 6.98 7.40
CA SER A 21 16.47 6.05 6.91
C SER A 21 16.21 5.64 5.46
N LEU A 22 14.97 5.30 5.09
CA LEU A 22 14.60 4.94 3.71
C LEU A 22 14.84 6.10 2.74
N LYS A 23 14.48 7.34 3.12
CA LYS A 23 14.76 8.53 2.31
C LYS A 23 16.25 8.74 2.06
N ASN A 24 17.08 8.52 3.07
CA ASN A 24 18.55 8.60 2.93
C ASN A 24 19.12 7.55 1.96
N HIS A 25 18.36 6.49 1.65
CA HIS A 25 18.71 5.45 0.67
C HIS A 25 17.96 5.59 -0.67
N GLY A 26 17.32 6.74 -0.94
CA GLY A 26 16.73 7.05 -2.23
C GLY A 26 15.27 6.61 -2.42
N PHE A 27 14.59 6.14 -1.37
CA PHE A 27 13.17 5.78 -1.43
C PHE A 27 12.26 7.00 -1.19
N ASP A 28 11.14 7.10 -1.91
CA ASP A 28 10.03 8.02 -1.55
C ASP A 28 9.17 7.40 -0.43
N ALA A 29 9.73 7.34 0.78
CA ALA A 29 9.05 6.80 1.95
C ALA A 29 8.19 7.88 2.63
N ARG A 30 6.99 7.49 3.10
CA ARG A 30 6.03 8.40 3.77
C ARG A 30 5.46 7.71 5.01
N PHE A 31 5.36 8.45 6.11
CA PHE A 31 4.71 7.97 7.33
C PHE A 31 3.25 8.45 7.34
N VAL A 32 2.34 7.55 7.75
CA VAL A 32 0.91 7.83 7.94
C VAL A 32 0.45 7.13 9.22
N PRO A 33 -0.55 7.68 9.94
CA PRO A 33 -0.94 7.19 11.26
C PRO A 33 -1.69 5.85 11.24
N ASP A 34 -2.35 5.52 10.13
CA ASP A 34 -3.20 4.34 10.00
C ASP A 34 -3.36 3.87 8.54
N SER A 35 -4.01 2.72 8.35
CA SER A 35 -4.24 2.11 7.03
C SER A 35 -5.18 2.92 6.13
N GLY A 36 -6.15 3.65 6.69
CA GLY A 36 -7.04 4.51 5.91
C GLY A 36 -6.31 5.72 5.33
N ALA A 37 -5.42 6.31 6.13
CA ALA A 37 -4.51 7.36 5.68
C ALA A 37 -3.53 6.85 4.62
N ALA A 38 -3.03 5.61 4.76
CA ALA A 38 -2.19 4.96 3.73
C ALA A 38 -2.94 4.80 2.41
N LEU A 39 -4.16 4.25 2.43
CA LEU A 39 -5.00 4.08 1.25
C LEU A 39 -5.26 5.42 0.56
N SER A 40 -5.66 6.44 1.33
CA SER A 40 -5.96 7.77 0.81
C SER A 40 -4.74 8.41 0.12
N LEU A 41 -3.57 8.28 0.73
CA LEU A 41 -2.31 8.79 0.18
C LEU A 41 -1.95 8.09 -1.13
N VAL A 42 -2.05 6.76 -1.18
CA VAL A 42 -1.75 5.98 -2.38
C VAL A 42 -2.67 6.39 -3.54
N LEU A 43 -3.98 6.45 -3.28
CA LEU A 43 -4.96 6.83 -4.31
C LEU A 43 -4.77 8.25 -4.85
N GLU A 44 -4.30 9.17 -4.01
CA GLU A 44 -3.93 10.51 -4.48
C GLU A 44 -2.68 10.48 -5.36
N MET A 45 -1.63 9.79 -4.89
CA MET A 45 -0.36 9.66 -5.62
C MET A 45 -0.55 9.03 -7.00
N THR A 46 -1.50 8.11 -7.13
CA THR A 46 -1.73 7.35 -8.35
C THR A 46 -2.86 7.87 -9.22
N ARG A 47 -3.49 8.99 -8.85
CA ARG A 47 -4.68 9.55 -9.53
C ARG A 47 -4.52 9.68 -11.05
N GLY A 48 -3.34 10.10 -11.51
CA GLY A 48 -3.03 10.33 -12.92
C GLY A 48 -2.53 9.10 -13.69
N LEU A 49 -2.52 7.92 -13.07
CA LEU A 49 -2.08 6.66 -13.68
C LEU A 49 -3.30 5.80 -14.00
N GLU A 50 -3.22 4.98 -15.05
CA GLU A 50 -4.37 4.20 -15.53
C GLU A 50 -4.28 2.70 -15.25
N SER A 51 -3.08 2.14 -15.11
CA SER A 51 -2.89 0.72 -14.86
C SER A 51 -1.87 0.41 -13.76
N PHE A 52 -2.08 -0.70 -13.06
CA PHE A 52 -1.32 -1.10 -11.88
C PHE A 52 -1.10 -2.61 -11.87
N GLY A 53 0.15 -3.04 -11.61
CA GLY A 53 0.48 -4.44 -11.39
C GLY A 53 0.71 -4.74 -9.90
N PHE A 54 0.16 -5.86 -9.40
CA PHE A 54 0.35 -6.32 -8.03
C PHE A 54 0.99 -7.71 -8.00
N GLY A 55 2.24 -7.77 -7.52
CA GLY A 55 3.04 -9.00 -7.48
C GLY A 55 2.83 -9.90 -6.26
N GLY A 56 1.75 -9.74 -5.48
CA GLY A 56 1.47 -10.62 -4.35
C GLY A 56 1.60 -10.04 -2.94
N SER A 57 1.69 -8.72 -2.76
CA SER A 57 1.79 -8.15 -1.41
C SER A 57 0.49 -8.33 -0.60
N ASP A 58 0.59 -9.05 0.51
CA ASP A 58 -0.53 -9.24 1.45
C ASP A 58 -0.98 -7.92 2.09
N THR A 59 -0.02 -7.03 2.37
CA THR A 59 -0.29 -5.71 2.96
C THR A 59 -1.14 -4.84 2.04
N THR A 60 -0.85 -4.80 0.73
CA THR A 60 -1.63 -3.97 -0.20
C THR A 60 -3.07 -4.45 -0.32
N ARG A 61 -3.31 -5.76 -0.23
CA ARG A 61 -4.65 -6.37 -0.22
C ARG A 61 -5.38 -6.13 1.10
N THR A 62 -4.70 -6.31 2.23
CA THR A 62 -5.26 -6.04 3.55
C THR A 62 -5.71 -4.59 3.70
N ILE A 63 -5.00 -3.63 3.08
CA ILE A 63 -5.36 -2.21 3.08
C ILE A 63 -6.49 -1.89 2.07
N GLY A 64 -6.77 -2.79 1.12
CA GLY A 64 -7.82 -2.64 0.12
C GLY A 64 -7.42 -1.77 -1.09
N ILE A 65 -6.13 -1.73 -1.42
CA ILE A 65 -5.63 -0.88 -2.52
C ILE A 65 -6.11 -1.37 -3.90
N PRO A 66 -5.97 -2.66 -4.26
CA PRO A 66 -6.42 -3.16 -5.57
C PRO A 66 -7.92 -2.87 -5.81
N GLU A 67 -8.76 -3.21 -4.84
CA GLU A 67 -10.22 -3.06 -4.93
C GLU A 67 -10.61 -1.59 -5.05
N ALA A 68 -9.91 -0.70 -4.33
CA ALA A 68 -10.15 0.74 -4.42
C ALA A 68 -9.74 1.37 -5.76
N LEU A 69 -8.75 0.79 -6.44
CA LEU A 69 -8.33 1.20 -7.79
C LEU A 69 -9.33 0.71 -8.83
N GLU A 70 -9.73 -0.57 -8.77
CA GLU A 70 -10.76 -1.14 -9.66
C GLU A 70 -12.08 -0.38 -9.57
N ALA A 71 -12.54 -0.06 -8.34
CA ALA A 71 -13.75 0.72 -8.11
C ALA A 71 -13.69 2.15 -8.70
N ARG A 72 -12.50 2.66 -8.99
CA ARG A 72 -12.26 3.95 -9.66
C ARG A 72 -12.08 3.82 -11.17
N GLY A 73 -12.31 2.63 -11.73
CA GLY A 73 -12.20 2.35 -13.16
C GLY A 73 -10.76 2.19 -13.64
N LYS A 74 -9.81 1.92 -12.73
CA LYS A 74 -8.41 1.67 -13.09
C LYS A 74 -8.20 0.22 -13.47
N THR A 75 -7.25 -0.04 -14.37
CA THR A 75 -6.87 -1.41 -14.74
C THR A 75 -5.93 -2.00 -13.70
N VAL A 76 -6.29 -3.14 -13.13
CA VAL A 76 -5.46 -3.85 -12.15
C VAL A 76 -5.07 -5.22 -12.69
N TYR A 77 -3.77 -5.46 -12.78
CA TYR A 77 -3.17 -6.75 -13.11
C TYR A 77 -2.73 -7.41 -11.80
N ASP A 78 -3.49 -8.41 -11.34
CA ASP A 78 -3.20 -9.15 -10.11
C ASP A 78 -3.06 -10.65 -10.41
N HIS A 79 -1.82 -11.13 -10.37
CA HIS A 79 -1.48 -12.55 -10.57
C HIS A 79 -2.00 -13.49 -9.46
N TRP A 80 -2.52 -12.94 -8.36
CA TRP A 80 -3.09 -13.72 -7.26
C TRP A 80 -4.62 -13.68 -7.24
N ARG A 81 -5.25 -13.17 -8.30
CA ARG A 81 -6.71 -13.20 -8.39
C ARG A 81 -7.21 -14.64 -8.46
N GLU A 82 -8.12 -14.99 -7.58
CA GLU A 82 -8.74 -16.31 -7.59
C GLU A 82 -9.49 -16.55 -8.92
N GLY A 83 -9.41 -17.78 -9.43
CA GLY A 83 -10.12 -18.18 -10.65
C GLY A 83 -9.39 -17.93 -11.97
N LEU A 84 -8.14 -17.48 -11.94
CA LEU A 84 -7.28 -17.45 -13.13
C LEU A 84 -6.82 -18.88 -13.50
N SER A 85 -6.93 -19.23 -14.78
CA SER A 85 -6.20 -20.38 -15.33
C SER A 85 -4.71 -20.04 -15.46
N ARG A 86 -3.88 -21.09 -15.59
CA ARG A 86 -2.43 -20.91 -15.74
C ARG A 86 -2.05 -20.06 -16.96
N ASP A 87 -2.78 -20.20 -18.07
CA ASP A 87 -2.49 -19.45 -19.28
C ASP A 87 -2.91 -17.97 -19.13
N GLU A 88 -4.02 -17.70 -18.45
CA GLU A 88 -4.46 -16.33 -18.15
C GLU A 88 -3.52 -15.60 -17.17
N ASP A 89 -2.91 -16.32 -16.22
CA ASP A 89 -1.94 -15.74 -15.29
C ASP A 89 -0.61 -15.36 -15.96
N LEU A 90 -0.18 -16.15 -16.95
CA LEU A 90 1.06 -15.90 -17.71
C LEU A 90 0.95 -14.70 -18.66
N ASP A 91 -0.26 -14.36 -19.09
CA ASP A 91 -0.54 -13.30 -20.07
C ASP A 91 -0.97 -11.95 -19.44
N LEU A 92 -1.11 -11.90 -18.10
CA LEU A 92 -1.38 -10.68 -17.32
C LEU A 92 -0.15 -9.76 -17.21
#